data_AF-A0A1Z3CI82-F1
#
_entry.id   AF-A0A1Z3CI82-F1
#
_cell.length_a   1.000
_cell.length_b   1.000
_cell.length_c   1.000
_cell.angle_alpha   90.00
_cell.angle_beta   90.00
_cell.angle_gamma   90.00
#
_symmetry.space_group_name_H-M   'P 1'
#
loop_
_entity.id
_entity.type
_entity.pdbx_description
1 polymer ?
#
loop_
_entity_poly.entity_id
_entity_poly.type
_entity_poly.pdbx_seq_one_letter_code
_entity_poly.pdbx_strand_id
1 'polypeptide(L)'
;MEKSRLNTCPIDDKYWEVLEEYSYETSKGLVVVPKGFRTDYASVPKIFRNIINTYGKHGRAAVVHDWLYSSQCKIDVTRAEADKIFLEIMVEWNVKKYKRILMYVLVRMFGRSHFRKDT
;
A
#
# COMPACT_ATOMS: atom_id res chain seq x y z
N MET A 1 -0.89 -8.12 -10.86
CA MET A 1 -1.29 -7.50 -12.13
C MET A 1 -2.29 -6.38 -11.93
N GLU A 2 -1.90 -5.18 -12.33
CA GLU A 2 -2.76 -3.99 -12.34
C GLU A 2 -3.94 -4.20 -13.32
N LYS A 3 -5.19 -4.00 -12.86
CA LYS A 3 -6.40 -4.13 -13.71
C LYS A 3 -7.00 -2.79 -14.08
N SER A 4 -6.97 -1.82 -13.18
CA SER A 4 -7.31 -0.42 -13.49
C SER A 4 -6.14 0.49 -13.16
N ARG A 5 -6.08 1.67 -13.80
CA ARG A 5 -4.99 2.62 -13.57
C ARG A 5 -5.21 3.33 -12.25
N LEU A 6 -4.18 3.38 -11.41
CA LEU A 6 -4.23 4.18 -10.19
C LEU A 6 -4.40 5.67 -10.51
N ASN A 7 -5.46 6.29 -9.98
CA ASN A 7 -5.76 7.70 -10.13
C ASN A 7 -6.06 8.31 -8.76
N THR A 8 -5.29 9.33 -8.38
CA THR A 8 -5.34 9.93 -7.04
C THR A 8 -5.11 11.43 -7.08
N CYS A 9 -5.77 12.17 -6.18
CA CYS A 9 -5.47 13.58 -5.92
C CYS A 9 -4.94 13.79 -4.49
N PRO A 10 -4.06 14.79 -4.27
CA PRO A 10 -3.72 15.21 -2.92
C PRO A 10 -4.93 15.90 -2.27
N ILE A 11 -5.25 15.52 -1.03
CA ILE A 11 -6.23 16.21 -0.19
C ILE A 11 -5.54 17.29 0.65
N ASP A 12 -4.41 16.91 1.27
CA ASP A 12 -3.55 17.78 2.08
C ASP A 12 -2.08 17.32 1.97
N ASP A 13 -1.20 17.86 2.81
CA ASP A 13 0.23 17.54 2.83
C ASP A 13 0.55 16.07 3.19
N LYS A 14 -0.44 15.32 3.66
CA LYS A 14 -0.31 13.95 4.18
C LYS A 14 -1.15 12.93 3.43
N TYR A 15 -2.39 13.26 3.05
CA TYR A 15 -3.36 12.31 2.53
C TYR A 15 -3.72 12.56 1.08
N TRP A 16 -4.03 11.46 0.42
CA TRP A 16 -4.47 11.40 -0.97
C TRP A 16 -5.79 10.67 -1.06
N GLU A 17 -6.61 11.06 -2.03
CA GLU A 17 -7.87 10.39 -2.31
C GLU A 17 -7.77 9.61 -3.61
N VAL A 18 -8.27 8.38 -3.60
CA VAL A 18 -8.47 7.55 -4.79
C VAL A 18 -9.69 8.06 -5.56
N LEU A 19 -9.47 8.62 -6.75
CA LEU A 19 -10.51 9.29 -7.54
C LEU A 19 -11.43 8.32 -8.29
N GLU A 20 -10.91 7.13 -8.59
CA GLU A 20 -11.58 6.09 -9.37
C GLU A 20 -11.27 4.73 -8.76
N GLU A 21 -12.16 3.76 -8.93
CA GLU A 21 -11.96 2.41 -8.39
C GLU A 21 -10.63 1.81 -8.88
N TYR A 22 -9.79 1.41 -7.91
CA TYR A 22 -8.48 0.84 -8.18
C TYR A 22 -8.47 -0.67 -7.93
N SER A 23 -8.38 -1.44 -9.01
CA SER A 23 -8.42 -2.90 -9.01
C SER A 23 -7.05 -3.49 -9.29
N TYR A 24 -6.61 -4.39 -8.42
CA TYR A 24 -5.33 -5.08 -8.52
C TYR A 24 -5.47 -6.58 -8.28
N GLU A 25 -5.03 -7.38 -9.25
CA GLU A 25 -5.00 -8.82 -9.10
C GLU A 25 -3.70 -9.26 -8.41
N THR A 26 -3.85 -9.98 -7.30
CA THR A 26 -2.75 -10.45 -6.45
C THR A 26 -2.78 -11.97 -6.34
N SER A 27 -1.73 -12.58 -5.82
CA SER A 27 -1.70 -14.02 -5.51
C SER A 27 -2.81 -14.50 -4.54
N LYS A 28 -3.50 -13.58 -3.87
CA LYS A 28 -4.61 -13.86 -2.95
C LYS A 28 -6.00 -13.54 -3.52
N GLY A 29 -6.05 -13.05 -4.76
CA GLY A 29 -7.28 -12.66 -5.44
C GLY A 29 -7.29 -11.18 -5.83
N LEU A 30 -8.47 -10.74 -6.27
CA LEU A 30 -8.69 -9.36 -6.69
C LEU A 30 -8.87 -8.46 -5.48
N VAL A 31 -7.98 -7.47 -5.34
CA VAL A 31 -8.12 -6.38 -4.39
C VAL A 31 -8.74 -5.20 -5.11
N VAL A 32 -9.90 -4.77 -4.65
CA VAL A 32 -10.60 -3.59 -5.16
C VAL A 32 -10.57 -2.52 -4.09
N VAL A 33 -9.91 -1.40 -4.41
CA VAL A 33 -9.86 -0.20 -3.57
C VAL A 33 -10.95 0.76 -4.07
N PRO A 34 -11.92 1.12 -3.21
CA PRO A 34 -13.06 1.93 -3.63
C PRO A 34 -12.65 3.38 -3.92
N LYS A 35 -13.41 4.03 -4.81
CA LYS A 35 -13.36 5.48 -4.97
C LYS A 35 -13.63 6.17 -3.63
N GLY A 36 -12.88 7.24 -3.35
CA GLY A 36 -12.95 8.00 -2.10
C GLY A 36 -12.08 7.42 -0.99
N PHE A 37 -11.37 6.31 -1.23
CA PHE A 37 -10.43 5.77 -0.25
C PHE A 37 -9.29 6.78 0.00
N ARG A 38 -9.03 7.05 1.28
CA ARG A 38 -7.94 7.91 1.73
C ARG A 38 -6.71 7.07 2.02
N THR A 39 -5.63 7.35 1.31
CA THR A 39 -4.32 6.70 1.43
C THR A 39 -3.28 7.72 1.85
N ASP A 40 -2.31 7.29 2.65
CA ASP A 40 -1.14 8.12 2.97
C ASP A 40 0.09 7.73 2.15
N TYR A 41 -0.06 6.78 1.20
CA TYR A 41 0.94 6.22 0.29
C TYR A 41 2.16 5.56 0.93
N ALA A 42 2.42 5.84 2.20
CA ALA A 42 3.58 5.44 2.96
C ALA A 42 3.65 6.33 4.20
N SER A 43 3.04 5.90 5.30
CA SER A 43 3.49 6.26 6.66
C SER A 43 4.88 5.66 6.95
N VAL A 44 5.86 5.99 6.12
CA VAL A 44 7.26 5.62 6.30
C VAL A 44 7.86 6.52 7.37
N PRO A 45 8.48 5.94 8.42
CA PRO A 45 9.14 6.72 9.46
C PRO A 45 10.14 7.71 8.84
N LYS A 46 10.19 8.95 9.37
CA LYS A 46 10.95 10.08 8.79
C LYS A 46 12.40 9.72 8.42
N ILE A 47 13.05 8.86 9.21
CA ILE A 47 14.42 8.36 8.99
C ILE A 47 14.60 7.66 7.63
N PHE A 48 13.56 7.02 7.10
CA PHE A 48 13.64 6.25 5.86
C PHE A 48 13.15 7.01 4.62
N ARG A 49 12.65 8.25 4.77
CA ARG A 49 12.19 9.10 3.66
C ARG A 49 13.31 9.47 2.68
N ASN A 50 14.56 9.58 3.15
CA ASN A 50 15.71 9.86 2.27
C ASN A 50 16.05 8.69 1.32
N ILE A 51 15.64 7.47 1.68
CA ILE A 51 15.90 6.25 0.90
C ILE A 51 14.67 5.89 0.06
N ILE A 52 13.48 6.13 0.62
CA ILE A 52 12.19 5.85 0.00
C ILE A 52 11.58 7.17 -0.45
N ASN A 53 11.86 7.54 -1.70
CA ASN A 53 11.15 8.63 -2.37
C ASN A 53 9.63 8.44 -2.21
N THR A 54 8.90 9.48 -1.80
CA THR A 54 7.48 9.38 -1.43
C THR A 54 6.58 8.97 -2.59
N TYR A 55 7.00 9.26 -3.83
CA TYR A 55 6.31 8.89 -5.05
C TYR A 55 7.22 8.07 -5.96
N GLY A 56 6.63 7.06 -6.59
CA GLY A 56 7.32 6.23 -7.58
C GLY A 56 6.68 4.86 -7.74
N LYS A 57 7.49 3.91 -8.23
CA LYS A 57 7.07 2.55 -8.59
C LYS A 57 6.39 1.73 -7.48
N HIS A 58 6.48 2.16 -6.22
CA HIS A 58 5.86 1.50 -5.06
C HIS A 58 4.52 2.12 -4.65
N GLY A 59 4.08 3.24 -5.23
CA GLY A 59 2.84 3.91 -4.83
C GLY A 59 1.61 3.00 -4.98
N ARG A 60 1.55 2.20 -6.04
CA ARG A 60 0.51 1.18 -6.24
C ARG A 60 0.47 0.13 -5.14
N ALA A 61 1.65 -0.33 -4.74
CA ALA A 61 1.78 -1.31 -3.66
C ALA A 61 1.24 -0.70 -2.36
N ALA A 62 1.54 0.57 -2.10
CA ALA A 62 1.09 1.24 -0.90
C ALA A 62 -0.42 1.47 -0.84
N VAL A 63 -1.05 1.93 -1.92
CA VAL A 63 -2.52 2.10 -1.93
C VAL A 63 -3.24 0.78 -1.66
N VAL A 64 -2.78 -0.32 -2.27
CA VAL A 64 -3.31 -1.66 -2.00
C VAL A 64 -3.06 -2.07 -0.55
N HIS A 65 -1.87 -1.81 -0.02
CA HIS A 65 -1.51 -2.15 1.36
C HIS A 65 -2.33 -1.36 2.39
N ASP A 66 -2.46 -0.05 2.21
CA ASP A 66 -3.28 0.84 3.04
C ASP A 66 -4.74 0.37 3.08
N TRP A 67 -5.30 0.00 1.91
CA TRP A 67 -6.64 -0.55 1.85
C TRP A 67 -6.75 -1.84 2.66
N LEU A 68 -5.86 -2.81 2.44
CA LEU A 68 -5.86 -4.08 3.19
C LEU A 68 -5.64 -3.90 4.70
N TYR A 69 -4.99 -2.82 5.11
CA TYR A 69 -4.78 -2.46 6.50
C TYR A 69 -5.94 -1.68 7.12
N SER A 70 -6.78 -1.04 6.31
CA SER A 70 -7.94 -0.26 6.75
C SER A 70 -9.00 -1.15 7.40
N SER A 71 -9.67 -0.63 8.44
CA SER A 71 -10.83 -1.31 9.04
C SER A 71 -12.04 -1.41 8.08
N GLN A 72 -12.04 -0.61 7.01
CA GLN A 72 -13.06 -0.65 5.97
C GLN A 72 -12.92 -1.86 5.04
N CYS A 73 -11.74 -2.49 5.01
CA CYS A 73 -11.51 -3.64 4.16
C CYS A 73 -12.10 -4.91 4.77
N LYS A 74 -13.13 -5.44 4.11
CA LYS A 74 -13.82 -6.67 4.51
C LYS A 74 -13.16 -7.95 3.97
N ILE A 75 -12.07 -7.82 3.20
CA ILE A 75 -11.36 -8.97 2.65
C ILE A 75 -10.65 -9.67 3.80
N ASP A 76 -10.88 -10.97 3.98
CA ASP A 76 -10.21 -11.75 5.01
C ASP A 76 -8.75 -12.05 4.63
N VAL A 77 -7.88 -11.09 4.94
CA VAL A 77 -6.45 -11.14 4.69
C VAL A 77 -5.75 -10.94 6.02
N THR A 78 -4.82 -11.82 6.34
CA THR A 78 -3.95 -11.63 7.51
C THR A 78 -2.93 -10.53 7.23
N ARG A 79 -2.43 -9.89 8.30
CA ARG A 79 -1.35 -8.91 8.18
C ARG A 79 -0.16 -9.41 7.36
N ALA A 80 0.24 -10.67 7.57
CA ALA A 80 1.36 -11.27 6.86
C ALA A 80 1.10 -11.41 5.35
N GLU A 81 -0.15 -11.66 4.97
CA GLU A 81 -0.57 -11.74 3.58
C GLU A 81 -0.63 -10.34 2.94
N ALA A 82 -1.16 -9.34 3.64
CA ALA A 82 -1.13 -7.96 3.18
C ALA A 82 0.31 -7.46 2.93
N ASP A 83 1.22 -7.75 3.86
CA ASP A 83 2.65 -7.43 3.71
C ASP A 83 3.30 -8.20 2.54
N LYS A 84 2.85 -9.43 2.28
CA LYS A 84 3.34 -10.24 1.16
C LYS A 84 2.84 -9.70 -0.19
N ILE A 85 1.57 -9.29 -0.26
CA ILE A 85 0.98 -8.61 -1.43
C ILE A 85 1.75 -7.33 -1.74
N PHE A 86 2.08 -6.54 -0.70
CA PHE A 86 2.90 -5.34 -0.86
C PHE A 86 4.27 -5.65 -1.49
N LEU A 87 4.94 -6.70 -1.03
CA LEU A 87 6.21 -7.16 -1.62
C LEU A 87 6.03 -7.67 -3.06
N GLU A 88 4.96 -8.40 -3.35
CA GLU A 88 4.63 -8.94 -4.67
C GLU A 88 4.45 -7.81 -5.70
N ILE A 89 3.67 -6.78 -5.37
CA ILE A 89 3.45 -5.62 -6.24
C ILE A 89 4.78 -4.87 -6.47
N MET A 90 5.62 -4.71 -5.44
CA MET A 90 6.94 -4.10 -5.62
C MET A 90 7.88 -4.92 -6.52
N VAL A 91 7.77 -6.26 -6.50
CA VAL A 91 8.52 -7.14 -7.41
C VAL A 91 8.05 -6.92 -8.84
N GLU A 92 6.73 -6.91 -9.06
CA GLU A 92 6.10 -6.70 -10.37
C GLU A 92 6.51 -5.37 -10.99
N TRP A 93 6.51 -4.31 -10.18
CA TRP A 93 6.91 -2.96 -10.63
C TRP A 93 8.43 -2.74 -10.69
N ASN A 94 9.23 -3.80 -10.56
CA ASN A 94 10.69 -3.78 -10.61
C ASN A 94 11.31 -2.73 -9.66
N VAL A 95 10.78 -2.65 -8.44
CA VAL A 95 11.39 -1.89 -7.35
C VAL A 95 12.70 -2.59 -6.96
N LYS A 96 13.78 -1.80 -6.84
CA LYS A 96 15.13 -2.33 -6.53
C LYS A 96 15.07 -3.28 -5.32
N LYS A 97 15.74 -4.44 -5.43
CA LYS A 97 15.68 -5.53 -4.44
C LYS A 97 15.97 -5.08 -3.00
N TYR A 98 16.98 -4.25 -2.79
CA TYR A 98 17.31 -3.73 -1.46
C TYR A 98 16.17 -2.86 -0.88
N LYS A 99 15.51 -2.06 -1.73
CA LYS A 99 14.45 -1.14 -1.33
C LYS A 99 13.19 -1.90 -0.92
N ARG A 100 12.76 -2.87 -1.72
CA ARG A 100 11.56 -3.67 -1.42
C ARG A 100 11.75 -4.54 -0.16
N ILE A 101 12.95 -5.08 0.08
CA ILE A 101 13.26 -5.85 1.29
C ILE A 101 13.22 -4.94 2.51
N LEU A 102 13.84 -3.76 2.45
CA LEU A 102 13.78 -2.77 3.52
C LEU A 102 12.32 -2.39 3.86
N MET A 103 11.53 -2.05 2.84
CA MET A 103 10.12 -1.70 2.99
C MET A 103 9.30 -2.85 3.60
N TYR A 104 9.52 -4.09 3.14
CA TYR A 104 8.87 -5.28 3.70
C TYR A 104 9.22 -5.52 5.17
N VAL A 105 10.50 -5.41 5.54
CA VAL A 105 10.92 -5.58 6.94
C VAL A 105 10.30 -4.50 7.83
N LEU A 106 10.24 -3.25 7.36
CA LEU A 106 9.63 -2.15 8.12
C LEU A 106 8.15 -2.39 8.39
N VAL A 107 7.35 -2.77 7.39
CA VAL A 107 5.92 -3.07 7.61
C VAL A 107 5.73 -4.30 8.50
N ARG A 108 6.62 -5.29 8.42
CA ARG A 108 6.58 -6.47 9.30
C ARG A 108 6.85 -6.13 10.76
N MET A 109 7.79 -5.21 11.03
CA MET A 109 8.16 -4.79 12.38
C MET A 109 7.16 -3.79 12.98
N PHE A 110 6.75 -2.77 12.22
CA PHE A 110 5.98 -1.63 12.73
C PHE A 110 4.49 -1.66 12.35
N GLY A 111 4.07 -2.43 11.34
CA GLY A 111 2.68 -2.49 10.89
C GLY A 111 1.71 -3.13 11.88
N ARG A 112 2.22 -3.89 12.87
CA ARG A 112 1.36 -4.56 13.87
C ARG A 112 0.45 -3.60 14.62
N SER A 113 0.89 -2.36 14.87
CA SER A 113 0.10 -1.39 15.62
C SER A 113 -1.02 -0.74 14.80
N HIS A 114 -1.01 -0.84 13.46
CA HIS A 114 -1.91 -0.14 12.55
C HIS A 114 -2.90 -1.07 11.81
N PHE A 115 -2.67 -2.39 11.82
CA PHE A 115 -3.53 -3.33 11.10
C PHE A 115 -4.96 -3.40 11.67
N ARG A 116 -5.96 -3.05 10.84
CA ARG A 116 -7.40 -3.09 11.13
C ARG A 116 -7.79 -2.40 12.44
N LYS A 117 -7.11 -1.32 12.80
CA LYS A 117 -7.53 -0.48 13.92
C LYS A 117 -8.40 0.65 13.40
N ASP A 118 -9.57 0.81 14.01
CA ASP A 118 -10.32 2.06 13.93
C ASP A 118 -9.45 3.14 14.57
N THR A 119 -8.93 4.04 13.75
CA THR A 119 -8.20 5.23 14.21
C THR A 119 -9.08 6.44 13.99
#